data_AF-A0A9P0PNP5-F1
#
_entry.id   AF-A0A9P0PNP5-F1
#
_cell.length_a   1.000
_cell.length_b   1.000
_cell.length_c   1.000
_cell.angle_alpha   90.00
_cell.angle_beta   90.00
_cell.angle_gamma   90.00
#
_symmetry.space_group_name_H-M   'P 1'
#
loop_
_entity.id
_entity.type
_entity.pdbx_description
1 polymer ?
#
loop_
_entity_poly.entity_id
_entity_poly.type
_entity_poly.pdbx_seq_one_letter_code
_entity_poly.pdbx_strand_id
1 'polypeptide(L)'
;MELNREHFRAIIYYNFQRQVSQQECLAELLSVFSNEAPHQSTISRWYGEFKRGRVSLSDDPRVGAPKTTVTQENVDAVRKLIIEDRHVTYREIEASKMVATFVSKAGHIETIPLNEQRTVTADWYTTICLPKVITELRKVNPERRIILHQDNASSHTAQKIRQYLTEDNVELLDTPYSPNLSPNDFSTFPKIKNRLRGQRLQSSEEAVDAFKKAVLDLRAEWNVLRKLLLYKNGAKIKNTFRALREHFGRNNRPNETTIGRLVRKFEATGSVANLPGSGRPRSVRTPENIAVVKESVRDDPKQSTTRRSQELGISRTSLLRILHKDLTVHAYKIQLTQELRRADHISRRTFSDWLLEHRQIDANFSSKIMFSDEAHFTLNGTVNKQNCRIWANENPREYREQPMHPQKVTVWCALWSKGIIGPYIFENAAGDAVTVNYERHHVMIEDYFLPQLEGMDMDDVYFQQDGATCHTTNVNIHRLQSSFGDRVISRRGNVPWPPISCDLTPLDFFLWGYLKRKVYVNKPATLQELKNNIIAEINAIEPTMLQNVIENFDHRVDVCKSSRGEHLSDIIFHT
;
A
#
# COMPACT_ATOMS: atom_id res chain seq x y z
N MET A 1 -24.20 -8.09 -38.10
CA MET A 1 -24.18 -8.35 -36.65
C MET A 1 -22.83 -9.02 -36.38
N GLU A 2 -21.89 -8.34 -35.72
CA GLU A 2 -20.54 -8.88 -35.51
C GLU A 2 -20.56 -9.98 -34.44
N LEU A 3 -20.12 -11.18 -34.80
CA LEU A 3 -20.06 -12.32 -33.88
C LEU A 3 -18.85 -12.17 -32.96
N ASN A 4 -19.11 -11.70 -31.73
CA ASN A 4 -18.10 -11.71 -30.68
C ASN A 4 -17.75 -13.13 -30.16
N ARG A 5 -16.70 -13.22 -29.34
CA ARG A 5 -16.21 -14.49 -28.76
C ARG A 5 -17.18 -15.18 -27.81
N GLU A 6 -18.12 -14.46 -27.20
CA GLU A 6 -19.15 -15.05 -26.33
C GLU A 6 -20.23 -15.77 -27.15
N HIS A 7 -20.59 -15.25 -28.34
CA HIS A 7 -21.51 -15.93 -29.25
C HIS A 7 -20.97 -17.30 -29.69
N PHE A 8 -19.68 -17.38 -30.05
CA PHE A 8 -19.06 -18.67 -30.37
C PHE A 8 -19.05 -19.64 -29.18
N ARG A 9 -18.90 -19.15 -27.94
CA ARG A 9 -18.97 -19.99 -26.73
C ARG A 9 -20.38 -20.52 -26.49
N ALA A 10 -21.40 -19.72 -26.78
CA ALA A 10 -22.79 -20.15 -26.70
C ALA A 10 -23.10 -21.28 -27.70
N ILE A 11 -22.57 -21.18 -28.93
CA ILE A 11 -22.73 -22.22 -29.96
C ILE A 11 -21.98 -23.51 -29.57
N ILE A 12 -20.76 -23.38 -29.04
CA ILE A 12 -19.98 -24.52 -28.52
C ILE A 12 -20.72 -25.19 -27.34
N TYR A 13 -21.32 -24.40 -26.45
CA TYR A 13 -22.12 -24.92 -25.33
C TYR A 13 -23.38 -25.65 -25.82
N TYR A 14 -24.08 -25.10 -26.81
CA TYR A 14 -25.23 -25.74 -27.44
C TYR A 14 -24.86 -27.11 -28.05
N ASN A 15 -23.75 -27.19 -28.78
CA ASN A 15 -23.27 -28.44 -29.37
C ASN A 15 -22.76 -29.44 -28.31
N PHE A 16 -22.17 -28.95 -27.22
CA PHE A 16 -21.84 -29.79 -26.07
C PHE A 16 -23.09 -30.42 -25.42
N GLN A 17 -24.17 -29.65 -25.25
CA GLN A 17 -25.44 -30.16 -24.71
C GLN A 17 -26.13 -31.16 -25.65
N ARG A 18 -25.95 -31.00 -26.97
CA ARG A 18 -26.40 -31.97 -27.99
C ARG A 18 -25.54 -33.23 -28.08
N GLN A 19 -24.51 -33.36 -27.23
CA GLN A 19 -23.56 -34.48 -27.23
C GLN A 19 -22.80 -34.67 -28.56
N VAL A 20 -22.67 -33.59 -29.34
CA VAL A 20 -21.90 -33.58 -30.58
C VAL A 20 -20.41 -33.62 -30.24
N SER A 21 -19.62 -34.39 -30.99
CA SER A 21 -18.18 -34.50 -30.75
C SER A 21 -17.45 -33.18 -31.05
N GLN A 22 -16.24 -33.00 -30.49
CA GLN A 22 -15.43 -31.79 -30.75
C GLN A 22 -15.11 -31.61 -32.24
N GLN A 23 -14.91 -32.72 -32.96
CA GLN A 23 -14.60 -32.70 -34.39
C GLN A 23 -15.82 -32.29 -35.23
N GLU A 24 -16.99 -32.82 -34.91
CA GLU A 24 -18.25 -32.43 -35.58
C GLU A 24 -18.63 -30.97 -35.27
N CYS A 25 -18.43 -30.52 -34.03
CA CYS A 25 -18.65 -29.12 -33.67
C CYS A 25 -17.72 -28.16 -34.45
N LEU A 26 -16.47 -28.55 -34.69
CA LEU A 26 -15.54 -27.78 -35.50
C LEU A 26 -15.97 -27.77 -36.97
N ALA A 27 -16.40 -28.91 -37.52
CA ALA A 27 -16.89 -29.02 -38.89
C ALA A 27 -18.14 -28.14 -39.12
N GLU A 28 -19.08 -28.12 -38.17
CA GLU A 28 -20.27 -27.26 -38.22
C GLU A 28 -19.90 -25.78 -38.17
N LEU A 29 -19.01 -25.38 -37.26
CA LEU A 29 -18.56 -23.99 -37.14
C LEU A 29 -17.78 -23.53 -38.38
N LEU A 30 -16.93 -24.37 -38.97
CA LEU A 30 -16.21 -24.05 -40.21
C LEU A 30 -17.16 -23.98 -41.40
N SER A 31 -18.17 -24.84 -41.47
CA SER A 31 -19.17 -24.82 -42.54
C SER A 31 -20.02 -23.55 -42.54
N VAL A 32 -20.28 -22.97 -41.36
CA VAL A 32 -21.16 -21.79 -41.23
C VAL A 32 -20.37 -20.48 -41.19
N PHE A 33 -19.21 -20.46 -40.53
CA PHE A 33 -18.45 -19.23 -40.25
C PHE A 33 -17.07 -19.16 -40.90
N SER A 34 -16.62 -20.22 -41.59
CA SER A 34 -15.36 -20.28 -42.34
C SER A 34 -14.18 -19.67 -41.56
N ASN A 35 -13.62 -18.55 -42.02
CA ASN A 35 -12.44 -17.90 -41.41
C ASN A 35 -12.71 -17.22 -40.07
N GLU A 36 -13.96 -16.98 -39.71
CA GLU A 36 -14.35 -16.39 -38.41
C GLU A 36 -14.57 -17.46 -37.34
N ALA A 37 -14.51 -18.75 -37.70
CA ALA A 37 -14.71 -19.85 -36.77
C ALA A 37 -13.60 -19.92 -35.70
N PRO A 38 -13.94 -20.29 -34.46
CA PRO A 38 -12.95 -20.51 -33.40
C PRO A 38 -11.97 -21.62 -33.77
N HIS A 39 -10.69 -21.40 -33.49
CA HIS A 39 -9.66 -22.41 -33.67
C HIS A 39 -9.95 -23.66 -32.81
N GLN A 40 -9.54 -24.85 -33.28
CA GLN A 40 -9.77 -26.14 -32.61
C GLN A 40 -9.38 -26.14 -31.12
N SER A 41 -8.25 -25.49 -30.79
CA SER A 41 -7.78 -25.33 -29.39
C SER A 41 -8.79 -24.61 -28.49
N THR A 42 -9.55 -23.65 -29.04
CA THR A 42 -10.61 -22.94 -28.33
C THR A 42 -11.79 -23.87 -28.03
N ILE A 43 -12.20 -24.69 -29.01
CA ILE A 43 -13.29 -25.67 -28.86
C ILE A 43 -12.91 -26.73 -27.82
N SER A 44 -11.70 -27.30 -27.93
CA SER A 44 -11.21 -28.30 -26.96
C SER A 44 -11.11 -27.74 -25.55
N ARG A 45 -10.66 -26.48 -25.39
CA ARG A 45 -10.61 -25.80 -24.09
C ARG A 45 -12.02 -25.68 -23.49
N TRP A 46 -12.98 -25.17 -24.25
CA TRP A 46 -14.34 -24.94 -23.76
C TRP A 46 -15.11 -26.24 -23.48
N TYR A 47 -14.94 -27.28 -24.30
CA TYR A 47 -15.46 -28.62 -23.98
C TYR A 47 -14.88 -29.17 -22.68
N GLY A 48 -13.59 -28.94 -22.41
CA GLY A 48 -12.96 -29.30 -21.14
C GLY A 48 -13.56 -28.55 -19.95
N GLU A 49 -13.80 -27.25 -20.10
CA GLU A 49 -14.43 -26.41 -19.07
C GLU A 49 -15.89 -26.81 -18.80
N PHE A 50 -16.67 -27.13 -19.82
CA PHE A 50 -18.05 -27.60 -19.64
C PHE A 50 -18.12 -28.99 -18.99
N LYS A 51 -17.19 -29.89 -19.32
CA LYS A 51 -17.04 -31.17 -18.59
C LYS A 51 -16.70 -30.98 -17.11
N ARG A 52 -16.06 -29.86 -16.75
CA ARG A 52 -15.73 -29.49 -15.35
C ARG A 52 -16.86 -28.75 -14.64
N GLY A 53 -18.03 -28.60 -15.27
CA GLY A 53 -19.22 -27.99 -14.66
C GLY A 53 -19.26 -26.47 -14.75
N ARG A 54 -18.47 -25.83 -15.63
CA ARG A 54 -18.54 -24.38 -15.84
C ARG A 54 -19.85 -23.99 -16.52
N VAL A 55 -20.58 -23.04 -15.94
CA VAL A 55 -21.85 -22.50 -16.47
C VAL A 55 -21.71 -21.08 -17.05
N SER A 56 -20.61 -20.38 -16.79
CA SER A 56 -20.37 -19.02 -17.30
C SER A 56 -19.66 -19.02 -18.66
N LEU A 57 -20.19 -18.24 -19.61
CA LEU A 57 -19.64 -18.04 -20.96
C LEU A 57 -18.64 -16.86 -21.04
N SER A 58 -18.58 -16.01 -20.01
CA SER A 58 -17.68 -14.86 -19.96
C SER A 58 -16.26 -15.24 -19.55
N ASP A 59 -15.29 -14.41 -19.96
CA ASP A 59 -13.90 -14.52 -19.50
C ASP A 59 -13.84 -14.31 -17.98
N ASP A 60 -13.06 -15.14 -17.28
CA ASP A 60 -12.72 -14.86 -15.88
C ASP A 60 -11.93 -13.53 -15.82
N PRO A 61 -12.06 -12.74 -14.75
CA PRO A 61 -11.36 -11.47 -14.61
C PRO A 61 -9.87 -11.67 -14.87
N ARG A 62 -9.35 -11.03 -15.93
CA ARG A 62 -7.93 -11.12 -16.26
C ARG A 62 -7.15 -10.31 -15.23
N VAL A 63 -6.40 -11.00 -14.38
CA VAL A 63 -5.28 -10.39 -13.67
C VAL A 63 -4.21 -10.12 -14.73
N GLY A 64 -3.95 -8.83 -15.01
CA GLY A 64 -2.92 -8.41 -15.95
C GLY A 64 -1.53 -8.89 -15.54
N ALA A 65 -0.60 -8.86 -16.52
CA ALA A 65 0.78 -9.29 -16.35
C ALA A 65 1.49 -8.64 -15.14
N PRO A 66 2.38 -9.36 -14.44
CA PRO A 66 2.99 -8.86 -13.22
C PRO A 66 4.01 -7.75 -13.51
N LYS A 67 3.80 -6.56 -12.92
CA LYS A 67 4.88 -5.61 -12.63
C LYS A 67 5.78 -6.27 -11.58
N THR A 68 7.04 -6.50 -11.95
CA THR A 68 8.05 -7.38 -11.33
C THR A 68 8.49 -7.03 -9.90
N THR A 69 7.75 -6.19 -9.16
CA THR A 69 8.12 -5.76 -7.80
C THR A 69 7.00 -5.87 -6.77
N VAL A 70 5.73 -6.03 -7.20
CA VAL A 70 4.57 -6.19 -6.30
C VAL A 70 3.97 -7.58 -6.52
N THR A 71 4.71 -8.63 -6.17
CA THR A 71 4.15 -9.97 -6.07
C THR A 71 3.27 -10.07 -4.83
N GLN A 72 2.24 -10.92 -4.87
CA GLN A 72 1.41 -11.20 -3.69
C GLN A 72 2.26 -11.69 -2.51
N GLU A 73 3.35 -12.39 -2.79
CA GLU A 73 4.38 -12.80 -1.82
C GLU A 73 5.08 -11.60 -1.15
N ASN A 74 5.45 -10.56 -1.90
CA ASN A 74 6.05 -9.34 -1.33
C ASN A 74 5.03 -8.60 -0.46
N VAL A 75 3.78 -8.53 -0.91
CA VAL A 75 2.68 -7.91 -0.16
C VAL A 75 2.43 -8.67 1.14
N ASP A 76 2.45 -10.00 1.10
CA ASP A 76 2.21 -10.83 2.28
C ASP A 76 3.42 -10.87 3.23
N ALA A 77 4.66 -10.80 2.72
CA ALA A 77 5.86 -10.64 3.52
C ALA A 77 5.89 -9.29 4.24
N VAL A 78 5.59 -8.19 3.53
CA VAL A 78 5.48 -6.85 4.12
C VAL A 78 4.33 -6.78 5.13
N ARG A 79 3.16 -7.35 4.82
CA ARG A 79 2.04 -7.45 5.77
C ARG A 79 2.42 -8.25 7.01
N LYS A 80 3.17 -9.34 6.87
CA LYS A 80 3.61 -10.15 8.01
C LYS A 80 4.59 -9.39 8.90
N LEU A 81 5.53 -8.64 8.31
CA LEU A 81 6.45 -7.76 9.06
C LEU A 81 5.69 -6.66 9.82
N ILE A 82 4.68 -6.05 9.20
CA ILE A 82 3.81 -5.03 9.83
C ILE A 82 2.92 -5.63 10.94
N ILE A 83 2.53 -6.90 10.82
CA ILE A 83 1.75 -7.61 11.84
C ILE A 83 2.65 -7.99 13.05
N GLU A 84 3.90 -8.35 12.79
CA GLU A 84 4.89 -8.74 13.82
C GLU A 84 5.44 -7.51 14.58
N ASP A 85 5.67 -6.38 13.89
CA ASP A 85 6.01 -5.09 14.50
C ASP A 85 5.28 -3.93 13.79
N ARG A 86 4.32 -3.34 14.52
CA ARG A 86 3.45 -2.27 14.00
C ARG A 86 4.13 -0.91 13.90
N HIS A 87 5.37 -0.76 14.39
CA HIS A 87 6.14 0.48 14.31
C HIS A 87 7.26 0.43 13.26
N VAL A 88 7.38 -0.69 12.51
CA VAL A 88 8.43 -0.86 11.51
C VAL A 88 8.26 0.17 10.38
N THR A 89 9.30 0.97 10.15
CA THR A 89 9.32 2.05 9.17
C THR A 89 9.68 1.52 7.79
N TYR A 90 9.31 2.25 6.73
CA TYR A 90 9.65 1.87 5.36
C TYR A 90 11.17 1.73 5.14
N ARG A 91 11.98 2.54 5.86
CA ARG A 91 13.44 2.47 5.83
C ARG A 91 13.98 1.23 6.54
N GLU A 92 13.34 0.77 7.61
CA GLU A 92 13.69 -0.48 8.30
C GLU A 92 13.30 -1.71 7.47
N ILE A 93 12.19 -1.65 6.74
CA ILE A 93 11.80 -2.67 5.75
C ILE A 93 12.80 -2.68 4.58
N GLU A 94 13.26 -1.51 4.13
CA GLU A 94 14.26 -1.38 3.05
C GLU A 94 15.68 -1.81 3.48
N ALA A 95 16.03 -1.62 4.77
CA ALA A 95 17.30 -2.06 5.36
C ALA A 95 17.33 -3.55 5.76
N SER A 96 16.22 -4.27 5.57
CA SER A 96 16.10 -5.68 5.92
C SER A 96 16.90 -6.57 4.95
N LYS A 97 18.00 -7.16 5.43
CA LYS A 97 18.75 -8.17 4.67
C LYS A 97 18.10 -9.55 4.82
N MET A 98 17.82 -10.20 3.70
CA MET A 98 17.40 -11.61 3.67
C MET A 98 18.60 -12.53 3.83
N VAL A 99 18.43 -13.64 4.55
CA VAL A 99 19.45 -14.68 4.73
C VAL A 99 18.88 -16.06 4.42
N ALA A 100 19.65 -16.90 3.72
CA ALA A 100 19.35 -18.33 3.58
C ALA A 100 20.15 -19.11 4.62
N THR A 101 19.51 -20.03 5.35
CA THR A 101 20.16 -20.82 6.40
C THR A 101 19.83 -22.29 6.28
N PHE A 102 20.87 -23.13 6.33
CA PHE A 102 20.78 -24.57 6.16
C PHE A 102 21.16 -25.28 7.45
N VAL A 103 20.37 -26.28 7.81
CA VAL A 103 20.53 -27.03 9.06
C VAL A 103 20.44 -28.52 8.76
N SER A 104 21.35 -29.31 9.35
CA SER A 104 21.36 -30.76 9.30
C SER A 104 21.05 -31.38 10.67
N LYS A 105 20.98 -32.71 10.73
CA LYS A 105 20.95 -33.49 11.99
C LYS A 105 22.13 -33.21 12.93
N ALA A 106 23.26 -32.72 12.42
CA ALA A 106 24.48 -32.45 13.18
C ALA A 106 24.58 -30.99 13.67
N GLY A 107 23.60 -30.17 13.30
CA GLY A 107 23.54 -28.73 13.59
C GLY A 107 23.48 -27.89 12.32
N HIS A 108 23.69 -26.59 12.52
CA HIS A 108 23.85 -25.60 11.45
C HIS A 108 24.92 -26.02 10.45
N ILE A 109 24.65 -25.81 9.16
CA ILE A 109 25.60 -26.04 8.07
C ILE A 109 26.20 -24.71 7.64
N GLU A 110 25.36 -23.78 7.15
CA GLU A 110 25.83 -22.51 6.59
C GLU A 110 24.70 -21.47 6.59
N THR A 111 25.06 -20.18 6.71
CA THR A 111 24.14 -19.05 6.57
C THR A 111 24.69 -18.04 5.56
N ILE A 112 23.96 -17.87 4.46
CA ILE A 112 24.38 -17.07 3.32
C ILE A 112 23.47 -15.84 3.23
N PRO A 113 24.01 -14.62 3.43
CA PRO A 113 23.25 -13.40 3.21
C PRO A 113 23.00 -13.17 1.73
N LEU A 114 21.83 -12.64 1.41
CA LEU A 114 21.48 -12.17 0.08
C LEU A 114 22.07 -10.76 -0.10
N ASN A 115 23.25 -10.69 -0.73
CA ASN A 115 23.90 -9.42 -1.03
C ASN A 115 23.35 -8.86 -2.36
N GLU A 116 23.08 -7.55 -2.41
CA GLU A 116 22.73 -6.80 -3.64
C GLU A 116 21.40 -7.15 -4.33
N GLN A 117 20.58 -8.04 -3.75
CA GLN A 117 19.25 -8.40 -4.28
C GLN A 117 18.18 -8.42 -3.19
N ARG A 118 16.92 -8.09 -3.53
CA ARG A 118 15.78 -8.04 -2.59
C ARG A 118 15.09 -9.41 -2.39
N THR A 119 15.26 -10.36 -3.31
CA THR A 119 14.59 -11.67 -3.29
C THR A 119 15.52 -12.82 -3.68
N VAL A 120 15.23 -14.02 -3.15
CA VAL A 120 15.93 -15.25 -3.54
C VAL A 120 15.48 -15.63 -4.95
N THR A 121 16.36 -15.47 -5.94
CA THR A 121 16.13 -15.93 -7.32
C THR A 121 16.66 -17.35 -7.51
N ALA A 122 16.10 -18.09 -8.48
CA ALA A 122 16.61 -19.42 -8.83
C ALA A 122 18.10 -19.36 -9.23
N ASP A 123 18.50 -18.28 -9.93
CA ASP A 123 19.89 -18.06 -10.34
C ASP A 123 20.82 -17.88 -9.14
N TRP A 124 20.51 -16.98 -8.21
CA TRP A 124 21.29 -16.81 -6.97
C TRP A 124 21.36 -18.12 -6.17
N TYR A 125 20.25 -18.86 -6.12
CA TYR A 125 20.18 -20.13 -5.40
C TYR A 125 21.12 -21.20 -5.99
N THR A 126 21.18 -21.32 -7.32
CA THR A 126 22.07 -22.28 -8.00
C THR A 126 23.53 -21.82 -8.11
N THR A 127 23.81 -20.52 -8.16
CA THR A 127 25.16 -19.99 -8.42
C THR A 127 25.95 -19.65 -7.17
N ILE A 128 25.25 -19.25 -6.09
CA ILE A 128 25.89 -18.76 -4.85
C ILE A 128 25.50 -19.61 -3.66
N CYS A 129 24.20 -19.91 -3.51
CA CYS A 129 23.66 -20.53 -2.31
C CYS A 129 24.00 -22.03 -2.19
N LEU A 130 23.44 -22.86 -3.08
CA LEU A 130 23.62 -24.31 -3.06
C LEU A 130 25.08 -24.76 -3.19
N PRO A 131 25.93 -24.18 -4.08
CA PRO A 131 27.33 -24.59 -4.19
C PRO A 131 28.09 -24.49 -2.86
N LYS A 132 27.89 -23.41 -2.10
CA LYS A 132 28.53 -23.22 -0.78
C LYS A 132 28.05 -24.27 0.21
N VAL A 133 26.74 -24.51 0.29
CA VAL A 133 26.16 -25.49 1.22
C VAL A 133 26.63 -26.91 0.91
N ILE A 134 26.64 -27.31 -0.36
CA ILE A 134 27.04 -28.66 -0.76
C ILE A 134 28.54 -28.85 -0.55
N THR A 135 29.36 -27.83 -0.81
CA THR A 135 30.80 -27.84 -0.50
C THR A 135 31.03 -28.08 0.99
N GLU A 136 30.36 -27.35 1.88
CA GLU A 136 30.48 -27.56 3.34
C GLU A 136 29.99 -28.95 3.78
N LEU A 137 28.92 -29.47 3.18
CA LEU A 137 28.43 -30.83 3.47
C LEU A 137 29.42 -31.92 3.05
N ARG A 138 30.03 -31.77 1.87
CA ARG A 138 31.00 -32.73 1.32
C ARG A 138 32.34 -32.70 2.06
N LYS A 139 32.75 -31.57 2.66
CA LYS A 139 33.92 -31.51 3.56
C LYS A 139 33.79 -32.44 4.76
N VAL A 140 32.58 -32.56 5.32
CA VAL A 140 32.32 -33.37 6.53
C VAL A 140 32.07 -34.84 6.17
N ASN A 141 31.49 -35.13 5.00
CA ASN A 141 31.23 -36.50 4.58
C ASN A 141 31.11 -36.60 3.03
N PRO A 142 32.22 -36.90 2.32
CA PRO A 142 32.27 -36.81 0.85
C PRO A 142 31.31 -37.76 0.12
N GLU A 143 31.11 -38.96 0.67
CA GLU A 143 30.38 -40.08 0.03
C GLU A 143 28.90 -40.17 0.47
N ARG A 144 28.43 -39.25 1.31
CA ARG A 144 27.11 -39.38 1.94
C ARG A 144 26.02 -38.79 1.07
N ARG A 145 25.02 -39.61 0.73
CA ARG A 145 23.75 -39.18 0.08
C ARG A 145 23.15 -37.97 0.78
N ILE A 146 22.94 -36.90 0.02
CA ILE A 146 22.33 -35.64 0.49
C ILE A 146 20.86 -35.64 0.10
N ILE A 147 19.99 -35.45 1.09
CA ILE A 147 18.55 -35.26 0.89
C ILE A 147 18.22 -33.83 1.32
N LEU A 148 17.85 -32.98 0.35
CA LEU A 148 17.52 -31.58 0.58
C LEU A 148 16.01 -31.41 0.73
N HIS A 149 15.60 -30.71 1.79
CA HIS A 149 14.24 -30.22 1.96
C HIS A 149 14.24 -28.71 1.81
N GLN A 150 13.42 -28.19 0.89
CA GLN A 150 13.19 -26.77 0.65
C GLN A 150 11.68 -26.53 0.49
N ASP A 151 11.23 -25.29 0.66
CA ASP A 151 9.83 -24.95 0.43
C ASP A 151 9.49 -24.91 -1.08
N ASN A 152 8.20 -24.80 -1.39
CA ASN A 152 7.71 -24.75 -2.77
C ASN A 152 7.68 -23.32 -3.34
N ALA A 153 8.55 -22.42 -2.87
CA ALA A 153 8.68 -21.11 -3.49
C ALA A 153 9.04 -21.26 -4.97
N SER A 154 8.51 -20.38 -5.82
CA SER A 154 8.73 -20.43 -7.27
C SER A 154 10.22 -20.46 -7.64
N SER A 155 11.04 -19.77 -6.85
CA SER A 155 12.49 -19.74 -6.94
C SER A 155 13.17 -21.06 -6.57
N HIS A 156 12.55 -21.95 -5.79
CA HIS A 156 13.08 -23.26 -5.40
C HIS A 156 12.54 -24.41 -6.28
N THR A 157 11.36 -24.24 -6.88
CA THR A 157 10.73 -25.23 -7.76
C THR A 157 11.13 -25.10 -9.24
N ALA A 158 11.95 -24.11 -9.58
CA ALA A 158 12.39 -23.85 -10.95
C ALA A 158 13.09 -25.07 -11.57
N GLN A 159 12.84 -25.32 -12.86
CA GLN A 159 13.41 -26.47 -13.59
C GLN A 159 14.95 -26.50 -13.52
N LYS A 160 15.59 -25.34 -13.56
CA LYS A 160 17.04 -25.18 -13.44
C LYS A 160 17.61 -25.72 -12.12
N ILE A 161 16.85 -25.65 -11.03
CA ILE A 161 17.26 -26.22 -9.73
C ILE A 161 17.15 -27.74 -9.75
N ARG A 162 16.08 -28.29 -10.32
CA ARG A 162 15.93 -29.74 -10.46
C ARG A 162 17.06 -30.34 -11.30
N GLN A 163 17.51 -29.62 -12.33
CA GLN A 163 18.66 -30.01 -13.13
C GLN A 163 19.95 -29.97 -12.29
N TYR A 164 20.24 -28.85 -11.62
CA TYR A 164 21.43 -28.69 -10.78
C TYR A 164 21.53 -29.74 -9.65
N LEU A 165 20.41 -30.02 -8.96
CA LEU A 165 20.38 -31.01 -7.88
C LEU A 165 20.62 -32.44 -8.41
N THR A 166 20.09 -32.76 -9.58
CA THR A 166 20.35 -34.06 -10.25
C THR A 166 21.82 -34.21 -10.63
N GLU A 167 22.42 -33.16 -11.20
CA GLU A 167 23.85 -33.15 -11.60
C GLU A 167 24.78 -33.36 -10.40
N ASP A 168 24.43 -32.83 -9.22
CA ASP A 168 25.26 -32.91 -8.02
C ASP A 168 24.88 -34.06 -7.05
N ASN A 169 24.09 -35.03 -7.53
CA ASN A 169 23.62 -36.20 -6.77
C ASN A 169 22.92 -35.83 -5.44
N VAL A 170 22.17 -34.73 -5.45
CA VAL A 170 21.34 -34.26 -4.34
C VAL A 170 19.88 -34.58 -4.61
N GLU A 171 19.26 -35.34 -3.72
CA GLU A 171 17.85 -35.68 -3.87
C GLU A 171 16.96 -34.63 -3.22
N LEU A 172 15.98 -34.14 -3.98
CA LEU A 172 14.94 -33.26 -3.47
C LEU A 172 13.86 -34.10 -2.79
N LEU A 173 13.55 -33.78 -1.53
CA LEU A 173 12.45 -34.41 -0.81
C LEU A 173 11.12 -33.84 -1.31
N ASP A 174 10.33 -34.65 -2.02
CA ASP A 174 9.01 -34.26 -2.55
C ASP A 174 8.00 -34.15 -1.41
N THR A 175 7.42 -32.97 -1.19
CA THR A 175 6.41 -32.75 -0.15
C THR A 175 5.20 -31.99 -0.70
N PRO A 176 3.96 -32.49 -0.48
CA PRO A 176 2.75 -31.76 -0.83
C PRO A 176 2.67 -30.47 -0.01
N TYR A 177 2.34 -29.36 -0.67
CA TYR A 177 2.38 -27.99 -0.14
C TYR A 177 1.92 -27.89 1.32
N SER A 178 2.85 -27.74 2.25
CA SER A 178 2.56 -27.56 3.68
C SER A 178 3.66 -26.71 4.32
N PRO A 179 3.44 -25.39 4.44
CA PRO A 179 4.36 -24.46 5.13
C PRO A 179 4.69 -24.87 6.57
N ASN A 180 3.89 -25.76 7.17
CA ASN A 180 4.03 -26.25 8.53
C ASN A 180 5.01 -27.43 8.70
N LEU A 181 5.64 -27.91 7.62
CA LEU A 181 6.55 -29.06 7.65
C LEU A 181 8.04 -28.69 7.71
N SER A 182 8.40 -27.46 7.32
CA SER A 182 9.78 -26.95 7.30
C SER A 182 10.33 -26.77 8.72
N PRO A 183 11.41 -27.50 9.11
CA PRO A 183 12.07 -27.33 10.42
C PRO A 183 12.48 -25.90 10.73
N ASN A 184 12.80 -25.13 9.69
CA ASN A 184 13.22 -23.74 9.82
C ASN A 184 12.04 -22.84 10.25
N ASP A 185 10.86 -23.02 9.67
CA ASP A 185 9.71 -22.15 9.89
C ASP A 185 8.99 -22.40 11.22
N PHE A 186 8.82 -23.66 11.65
CA PHE A 186 8.10 -23.95 12.89
C PHE A 186 8.98 -23.90 14.15
N SER A 187 10.31 -23.89 14.02
CA SER A 187 11.21 -24.03 15.18
C SER A 187 12.42 -23.10 15.15
N THR A 188 13.24 -23.15 14.10
CA THR A 188 14.53 -22.43 14.09
C THR A 188 14.32 -20.92 14.09
N PHE A 189 13.53 -20.38 13.15
CA PHE A 189 13.33 -18.93 13.04
C PHE A 189 12.58 -18.30 14.23
N PRO A 190 11.49 -18.87 14.77
CA PRO A 190 10.83 -18.30 15.95
C PRO A 190 11.76 -18.19 17.17
N LYS A 191 12.64 -19.17 17.39
CA LYS A 191 13.58 -19.15 18.52
C LYS A 191 14.69 -18.11 18.35
N ILE A 192 15.20 -17.96 17.13
CA ILE A 192 16.22 -16.92 16.83
C ILE A 192 15.60 -15.53 16.98
N LYS A 193 14.42 -15.31 16.39
CA LYS A 193 13.68 -14.04 16.51
C LYS A 193 13.43 -13.67 17.98
N ASN A 194 13.04 -14.63 18.82
CA ASN A 194 12.85 -14.38 20.24
C ASN A 194 14.14 -14.02 20.99
N ARG A 195 15.29 -14.62 20.63
CA ARG A 195 16.59 -14.31 21.27
C ARG A 195 17.14 -12.94 20.85
N LEU A 196 16.93 -12.56 19.59
CA LEU A 196 17.33 -11.26 19.06
C LEU A 196 16.36 -10.13 19.46
N ARG A 197 15.18 -10.48 19.99
CA ARG A 197 14.15 -9.52 20.40
C ARG A 197 14.67 -8.57 21.47
N GLY A 198 14.59 -7.27 21.21
CA GLY A 198 15.01 -6.21 22.13
C GLY A 198 16.50 -5.82 22.03
N GLN A 199 17.29 -6.49 21.18
CA GLN A 199 18.65 -6.05 20.88
C GLN A 199 18.62 -4.93 19.84
N ARG A 200 19.37 -3.84 20.07
CA ARG A 200 19.56 -2.77 19.10
C ARG A 200 20.80 -3.07 18.27
N LEU A 201 20.61 -3.35 16.99
CA LEU A 201 21.69 -3.63 16.03
C LEU A 201 21.82 -2.41 15.12
N GLN A 202 23.04 -1.91 14.94
CA GLN A 202 23.33 -0.65 14.26
C GLN A 202 23.55 -0.83 12.76
N SER A 203 23.79 -2.06 12.29
CA SER A 203 23.95 -2.35 10.86
C SER A 203 23.31 -3.67 10.44
N SER A 204 23.05 -3.79 9.14
CA SER A 204 22.53 -5.03 8.53
C SER A 204 23.55 -6.17 8.55
N GLU A 205 24.84 -5.87 8.64
CA GLU A 205 25.92 -6.87 8.79
C GLU A 205 25.99 -7.39 10.23
N GLU A 206 25.87 -6.48 11.20
CA GLU A 206 25.77 -6.83 12.62
C GLU A 206 24.53 -7.72 12.88
N ALA A 207 23.44 -7.47 12.17
CA ALA A 207 22.25 -8.33 12.21
C ALA A 207 22.50 -9.75 11.68
N VAL A 208 23.26 -9.89 10.60
CA VAL A 208 23.64 -11.20 10.04
C VAL A 208 24.58 -11.94 11.00
N ASP A 209 25.52 -11.25 11.64
CA ASP A 209 26.46 -11.86 12.58
C ASP A 209 25.79 -12.27 13.90
N ALA A 210 24.90 -11.43 14.43
CA ALA A 210 24.06 -11.76 15.58
C ALA A 210 23.16 -12.98 15.27
N PHE A 211 22.61 -13.05 14.05
CA PHE A 211 21.84 -14.19 13.59
C PHE A 211 22.69 -15.47 13.52
N LYS A 212 23.88 -15.42 12.89
CA LYS A 212 24.81 -16.56 12.82
C LYS A 212 25.17 -17.08 14.21
N LYS A 213 25.48 -16.19 15.15
CA LYS A 213 25.76 -16.54 16.55
C LYS A 213 24.56 -17.22 17.21
N ALA A 214 23.36 -16.66 17.07
CA ALA A 214 22.14 -17.23 17.64
C ALA A 214 21.80 -18.61 17.08
N VAL A 215 22.12 -18.87 15.81
CA VAL A 215 21.94 -20.18 15.15
C VAL A 215 22.94 -21.22 15.68
N LEU A 216 24.19 -20.85 15.89
CA LEU A 216 25.20 -21.74 16.49
C LEU A 216 24.81 -22.15 17.92
N ASP A 217 24.21 -21.22 18.67
CA ASP A 217 23.75 -21.43 20.05
C ASP A 217 22.44 -22.24 20.17
N LEU A 218 21.82 -22.67 19.06
CA LEU A 218 20.58 -23.48 19.05
C LEU A 218 20.84 -25.00 19.12
N ARG A 219 22.10 -25.42 19.31
CA ARG A 219 22.57 -26.81 19.13
C ARG A 219 21.99 -27.86 20.08
N ALA A 220 21.01 -27.52 20.91
CA ALA A 220 20.21 -28.48 21.62
C ALA A 220 18.76 -28.01 21.55
N GLU A 221 17.85 -28.69 20.81
CA GLU A 221 16.54 -29.01 21.40
C GLU A 221 15.56 -29.92 20.59
N TRP A 222 15.38 -31.15 21.11
CA TRP A 222 14.15 -31.95 21.34
C TRP A 222 13.23 -32.46 20.20
N ASN A 223 12.91 -31.72 19.14
CA ASN A 223 11.78 -32.11 18.25
C ASN A 223 12.18 -32.84 16.96
N VAL A 224 13.36 -32.55 16.43
CA VAL A 224 13.89 -33.17 15.20
C VAL A 224 14.35 -34.61 15.47
N LEU A 225 14.96 -34.84 16.63
CA LEU A 225 15.42 -36.16 17.10
C LEU A 225 14.27 -37.18 17.27
N ARG A 226 13.10 -36.74 17.78
CA ARG A 226 11.91 -37.61 17.94
C ARG A 226 11.36 -38.10 16.60
N LYS A 227 11.28 -37.21 15.59
CA LYS A 227 10.77 -37.55 14.25
C LYS A 227 11.71 -38.50 13.50
N LEU A 228 13.03 -38.27 13.59
CA LEU A 228 14.05 -39.12 12.96
C LEU A 228 14.12 -40.55 13.56
N LEU A 229 13.96 -40.68 14.88
CA LEU A 229 13.99 -41.99 15.57
C LEU A 229 12.75 -42.86 15.29
N LEU A 230 11.59 -42.24 15.06
CA LEU A 230 10.36 -42.91 14.65
C LEU A 230 10.46 -43.49 13.23
N TYR A 231 11.06 -42.71 12.32
CA TYR A 231 11.24 -43.08 10.91
C TYR A 231 12.31 -44.16 10.72
N LYS A 232 13.45 -44.07 11.44
CA LYS A 232 14.58 -45.03 11.30
C LYS A 232 14.27 -46.44 11.81
N ASN A 233 13.31 -46.59 12.73
CA ASN A 233 12.98 -47.88 13.36
C ASN A 233 11.75 -48.59 12.74
N GLY A 234 11.29 -48.14 11.56
CA GLY A 234 10.19 -48.76 10.84
C GLY A 234 8.89 -48.85 11.65
N ALA A 235 8.54 -47.79 12.36
CA ALA A 235 7.33 -47.69 13.19
C ALA A 235 7.20 -48.73 14.35
N LYS A 236 8.23 -49.53 14.64
CA LYS A 236 8.20 -50.47 15.78
C LYS A 236 8.29 -49.73 17.11
N ILE A 237 7.14 -49.55 17.78
CA ILE A 237 6.95 -48.80 19.02
C ILE A 237 8.00 -49.15 20.10
N LYS A 238 8.27 -50.44 20.32
CA LYS A 238 9.24 -50.91 21.34
C LYS A 238 10.70 -50.51 21.04
N ASN A 239 11.09 -50.51 19.77
CA ASN A 239 12.45 -50.14 19.36
C ASN A 239 12.64 -48.63 19.48
N THR A 240 11.64 -47.85 19.06
CA THR A 240 11.59 -46.40 19.25
C THR A 240 11.61 -46.04 20.75
N PHE A 241 10.85 -46.74 21.59
CA PHE A 241 10.83 -46.52 23.04
C PHE A 241 12.17 -46.86 23.73
N ARG A 242 12.88 -47.89 23.23
CA ARG A 242 14.24 -48.23 23.70
C ARG A 242 15.28 -47.22 23.24
N ALA A 243 15.27 -46.81 21.96
CA ALA A 243 16.20 -45.83 21.43
C ALA A 243 15.99 -44.43 22.06
N LEU A 244 14.76 -44.07 22.41
CA LEU A 244 14.46 -42.84 23.16
C LEU A 244 15.02 -42.86 24.60
N ARG A 245 15.39 -44.03 25.15
CA ARG A 245 15.98 -44.14 26.49
C ARG A 245 17.42 -43.60 26.55
N GLU A 246 18.20 -43.81 25.49
CA GLU A 246 19.58 -43.29 25.40
C GLU A 246 19.60 -41.76 25.31
N HIS A 247 18.56 -41.16 24.74
CA HIS A 247 18.49 -39.71 24.51
C HIS A 247 17.72 -38.92 25.59
N PHE A 248 16.71 -39.51 26.25
CA PHE A 248 15.86 -38.81 27.23
C PHE A 248 16.00 -39.36 28.67
N GLY A 249 16.88 -40.34 28.90
CA GLY A 249 17.02 -41.01 30.19
C GLY A 249 15.80 -41.86 30.57
N ARG A 250 15.81 -42.41 31.79
CA ARG A 250 14.80 -43.39 32.23
C ARG A 250 13.41 -42.78 32.45
N ASN A 251 13.33 -41.52 32.89
CA ASN A 251 12.10 -40.89 33.41
C ASN A 251 11.47 -39.81 32.51
N ASN A 252 12.20 -39.23 31.55
CA ASN A 252 11.71 -38.12 30.71
C ASN A 252 11.32 -38.53 29.28
N ARG A 253 11.20 -39.83 29.01
CA ARG A 253 10.77 -40.35 27.70
C ARG A 253 9.24 -40.46 27.59
N PRO A 254 8.65 -40.13 26.43
CA PRO A 254 7.22 -40.37 26.17
C PRO A 254 6.84 -41.84 26.37
N ASN A 255 5.68 -42.10 26.96
CA ASN A 255 5.19 -43.46 27.16
C ASN A 255 4.84 -44.14 25.82
N GLU A 256 4.82 -45.48 25.82
CA GLU A 256 4.54 -46.27 24.62
C GLU A 256 3.18 -45.93 23.98
N THR A 257 2.19 -45.55 24.77
CA THR A 257 0.86 -45.11 24.31
C THR A 257 0.89 -43.78 23.56
N THR A 258 1.67 -42.80 24.02
CA THR A 258 1.85 -41.51 23.33
C THR A 258 2.64 -41.71 22.04
N ILE A 259 3.68 -42.55 22.07
CA ILE A 259 4.43 -42.93 20.87
C ILE A 259 3.50 -43.62 19.86
N GLY A 260 2.68 -44.57 20.31
CA GLY A 260 1.72 -45.28 19.46
C GLY A 260 0.60 -44.39 18.89
N ARG A 261 0.18 -43.34 19.61
CA ARG A 261 -0.76 -42.33 19.07
C ARG A 261 -0.10 -41.49 17.99
N LEU A 262 1.16 -41.11 18.19
CA LEU A 262 1.92 -40.31 17.21
C LEU A 262 2.28 -41.11 15.96
N VAL A 263 2.64 -42.38 16.09
CA VAL A 263 2.86 -43.31 14.96
C VAL A 263 1.59 -43.43 14.13
N ARG A 264 0.46 -43.77 14.75
CA ARG A 264 -0.82 -43.92 14.03
C ARG A 264 -1.26 -42.62 13.35
N LYS A 265 -1.06 -41.48 14.01
CA LYS A 265 -1.35 -40.17 13.44
C LYS A 265 -0.45 -39.87 12.24
N PHE A 266 0.82 -40.22 12.32
CA PHE A 266 1.78 -40.08 11.23
C PHE A 266 1.50 -41.03 10.06
N GLU A 267 1.18 -42.29 10.31
CA GLU A 267 0.79 -43.26 9.28
C GLU A 267 -0.51 -42.84 8.56
N ALA A 268 -1.47 -42.27 9.29
CA ALA A 268 -2.75 -41.83 8.72
C ALA A 268 -2.70 -40.48 8.01
N THR A 269 -1.84 -39.55 8.45
CA THR A 269 -1.87 -38.15 7.96
C THR A 269 -0.54 -37.63 7.40
N GLY A 270 0.51 -38.45 7.43
CA GLY A 270 1.88 -38.02 7.09
C GLY A 270 2.47 -37.00 8.06
N SER A 271 1.77 -36.66 9.16
CA SER A 271 2.13 -35.57 10.06
C SER A 271 1.81 -35.90 11.52
N VAL A 272 2.58 -35.33 12.43
CA VAL A 272 2.30 -35.36 13.87
C VAL A 272 1.64 -34.06 14.37
N ALA A 273 1.45 -33.07 13.48
CA ALA A 273 0.86 -31.76 13.79
C ALA A 273 -0.61 -31.89 14.24
N ASN A 274 -1.07 -31.02 15.13
CA ASN A 274 -2.47 -30.99 15.55
C ASN A 274 -3.39 -30.73 14.35
N LEU A 275 -4.46 -31.51 14.23
CA LEU A 275 -5.47 -31.28 13.19
C LEU A 275 -6.16 -29.93 13.45
N PRO A 276 -6.65 -29.23 12.40
CA PRO A 276 -7.46 -28.04 12.60
C PRO A 276 -8.67 -28.39 13.46
N GLY A 277 -8.78 -27.77 14.64
CA GLY A 277 -9.98 -27.92 15.46
C GLY A 277 -11.20 -27.41 14.68
N SER A 278 -12.37 -28.01 14.90
CA SER A 278 -13.63 -27.65 14.24
C SER A 278 -14.04 -26.17 14.42
N GLY A 279 -13.36 -25.44 15.30
CA GLY A 279 -13.64 -24.03 15.57
C GLY A 279 -15.00 -23.82 16.24
N ARG A 280 -15.14 -22.70 16.94
CA ARG A 280 -16.44 -22.30 17.49
C ARG A 280 -17.36 -21.88 16.32
N PRO A 281 -18.64 -22.34 16.25
CA PRO A 281 -19.58 -21.89 15.22
C PRO A 281 -19.64 -20.37 15.15
N ARG A 282 -19.56 -19.80 13.94
CA ARG A 282 -19.63 -18.35 13.73
C ARG A 282 -21.07 -17.88 13.94
N SER A 283 -21.42 -17.50 15.16
CA SER A 283 -22.83 -17.25 15.56
C SER A 283 -23.47 -15.98 15.00
N VAL A 284 -22.73 -15.03 14.39
CA VAL A 284 -23.29 -13.71 14.02
C VAL A 284 -23.06 -13.31 12.55
N ARG A 285 -22.05 -13.84 11.86
CA ARG A 285 -21.82 -13.58 10.41
C ARG A 285 -22.51 -14.65 9.56
N THR A 286 -23.83 -14.75 9.67
CA THR A 286 -24.64 -15.64 8.84
C THR A 286 -24.99 -14.94 7.52
N PRO A 287 -25.30 -15.70 6.45
CA PRO A 287 -25.74 -15.12 5.16
C PRO A 287 -26.91 -14.15 5.31
N GLU A 288 -27.84 -14.43 6.23
CA GLU A 288 -29.02 -13.61 6.51
C GLU A 288 -28.62 -12.26 7.11
N ASN A 289 -27.76 -12.25 8.12
CA ASN A 289 -27.26 -10.99 8.71
C ASN A 289 -26.45 -10.17 7.71
N ILE A 290 -25.70 -10.82 6.81
CA ILE A 290 -24.97 -10.11 5.75
C ILE A 290 -25.95 -9.45 4.79
N ALA A 291 -27.02 -10.14 4.38
CA ALA A 291 -28.05 -9.60 3.51
C ALA A 291 -28.78 -8.41 4.15
N VAL A 292 -29.18 -8.54 5.42
CA VAL A 292 -29.85 -7.47 6.18
C VAL A 292 -28.97 -6.23 6.32
N VAL A 293 -27.69 -6.40 6.64
CA VAL A 293 -26.73 -5.28 6.71
C VAL A 293 -26.52 -4.65 5.34
N LYS A 294 -26.45 -5.45 4.26
CA LYS A 294 -26.28 -4.96 2.89
C LYS A 294 -27.44 -4.08 2.45
N GLU A 295 -28.67 -4.49 2.74
CA GLU A 295 -29.86 -3.72 2.37
C GLU A 295 -29.96 -2.42 3.18
N SER A 296 -29.74 -2.49 4.49
CA SER A 296 -29.70 -1.31 5.35
C SER A 296 -28.65 -0.27 4.87
N VAL A 297 -27.49 -0.72 4.37
CA VAL A 297 -26.44 0.18 3.83
C VAL A 297 -26.87 0.84 2.52
N ARG A 298 -27.67 0.16 1.69
CA ARG A 298 -28.23 0.74 0.47
C ARG A 298 -29.30 1.78 0.77
N ASP A 299 -30.16 1.51 1.75
CA ASP A 299 -31.27 2.40 2.11
C ASP A 299 -30.80 3.72 2.72
N ASP A 300 -29.81 3.67 3.63
CA ASP A 300 -29.22 4.88 4.21
C ASP A 300 -27.70 4.71 4.40
N PRO A 301 -26.87 5.12 3.42
CA PRO A 301 -25.42 5.03 3.53
C PRO A 301 -24.82 6.03 4.54
N LYS A 302 -25.56 7.06 4.97
CA LYS A 302 -25.09 8.09 5.91
C LYS A 302 -25.29 7.69 7.37
N GLN A 303 -26.06 6.62 7.62
CA GLN A 303 -26.37 6.15 8.95
C GLN A 303 -25.15 5.67 9.72
N SER A 304 -25.03 6.11 10.98
CA SER A 304 -23.92 5.73 11.86
C SER A 304 -23.93 4.24 12.19
N THR A 305 -22.73 3.67 12.36
CA THR A 305 -22.58 2.25 12.77
C THR A 305 -23.22 1.94 14.13
N THR A 306 -23.36 2.93 15.01
CA THR A 306 -24.02 2.77 16.31
C THR A 306 -25.53 2.61 16.13
N ARG A 307 -26.16 3.49 15.35
CA ARG A 307 -27.60 3.44 15.10
C ARG A 307 -27.98 2.18 14.31
N ARG A 308 -27.21 1.87 13.27
CA ARG A 308 -27.37 0.65 12.47
C ARG A 308 -27.23 -0.62 13.31
N SER A 309 -26.33 -0.62 14.30
CA SER A 309 -26.17 -1.75 15.24
C SER A 309 -27.40 -1.97 16.12
N GLN A 310 -28.04 -0.89 16.59
CA GLN A 310 -29.25 -0.95 17.40
C GLN A 310 -30.45 -1.42 16.58
N GLU A 311 -30.65 -0.86 15.40
CA GLU A 311 -31.79 -1.20 14.53
C GLU A 311 -31.74 -2.65 14.03
N LEU A 312 -30.55 -3.14 13.68
CA LEU A 312 -30.38 -4.50 13.17
C LEU A 312 -30.21 -5.56 14.28
N GLY A 313 -30.13 -5.15 15.55
CA GLY A 313 -29.87 -6.06 16.67
C GLY A 313 -28.52 -6.78 16.60
N ILE A 314 -27.58 -6.29 15.77
CA ILE A 314 -26.25 -6.89 15.57
C ILE A 314 -25.23 -6.07 16.36
N SER A 315 -24.39 -6.72 17.17
CA SER A 315 -23.32 -6.01 17.88
C SER A 315 -22.42 -5.20 16.93
N ARG A 316 -22.04 -4.00 17.35
CA ARG A 316 -21.24 -3.06 16.54
C ARG A 316 -19.95 -3.68 15.97
N THR A 317 -19.29 -4.57 16.72
CA THR A 317 -18.09 -5.31 16.30
C THR A 317 -18.38 -6.31 15.17
N SER A 318 -19.51 -7.01 15.22
CA SER A 318 -19.93 -7.91 14.16
C SER A 318 -20.38 -7.14 12.92
N LEU A 319 -21.11 -6.04 13.10
CA LEU A 319 -21.50 -5.13 12.03
C LEU A 319 -20.26 -4.60 11.27
N LEU A 320 -19.24 -4.10 11.99
CA LEU A 320 -17.98 -3.65 11.38
C LEU A 320 -17.25 -4.75 10.60
N ARG A 321 -17.28 -6.00 11.09
CA ARG A 321 -16.71 -7.13 10.36
C ARG A 321 -17.49 -7.43 9.09
N ILE A 322 -18.82 -7.34 9.10
CA ILE A 322 -19.65 -7.52 7.90
C ILE A 322 -19.34 -6.43 6.88
N LEU A 323 -19.36 -5.16 7.31
CA LEU A 323 -19.05 -4.01 6.47
C LEU A 323 -17.67 -4.14 5.80
N HIS A 324 -16.61 -4.45 6.56
CA HIS A 324 -15.25 -4.46 6.00
C HIS A 324 -14.85 -5.75 5.28
N LYS A 325 -15.30 -6.92 5.76
CA LYS A 325 -14.81 -8.22 5.25
C LYS A 325 -15.79 -8.93 4.32
N ASP A 326 -17.09 -8.67 4.41
CA ASP A 326 -18.09 -9.31 3.53
C ASP A 326 -18.59 -8.33 2.45
N LEU A 327 -18.86 -7.07 2.83
CA LEU A 327 -19.39 -6.05 1.92
C LEU A 327 -18.32 -5.13 1.32
N THR A 328 -17.09 -5.17 1.85
CA THR A 328 -15.96 -4.34 1.40
C THR A 328 -16.29 -2.83 1.33
N VAL A 329 -17.13 -2.34 2.24
CA VAL A 329 -17.50 -0.92 2.32
C VAL A 329 -16.63 -0.19 3.33
N HIS A 330 -16.25 1.05 3.00
CA HIS A 330 -15.39 1.90 3.81
C HIS A 330 -16.15 3.12 4.32
N ALA A 331 -15.77 3.62 5.49
CA ALA A 331 -16.34 4.85 6.04
C ALA A 331 -15.65 6.06 5.41
N TYR A 332 -16.43 6.93 4.76
CA TYR A 332 -15.95 8.20 4.21
C TYR A 332 -16.32 9.35 5.15
N LYS A 333 -15.45 10.35 5.25
CA LYS A 333 -15.70 11.55 6.06
C LYS A 333 -16.32 12.63 5.19
N ILE A 334 -17.46 13.15 5.63
CA ILE A 334 -18.09 14.31 4.99
C ILE A 334 -17.23 15.55 5.29
N GLN A 335 -16.80 16.25 4.23
CA GLN A 335 -16.18 17.56 4.36
C GLN A 335 -17.29 18.62 4.34
N LEU A 336 -17.33 19.45 5.38
CA LEU A 336 -18.20 20.62 5.42
C LEU A 336 -17.52 21.72 4.61
N THR A 337 -17.97 21.95 3.38
CA THR A 337 -17.58 23.10 2.57
C THR A 337 -18.61 24.23 2.73
N GLN A 338 -18.21 25.46 2.42
CA GLN A 338 -19.18 26.57 2.36
C GLN A 338 -20.20 26.29 1.26
N GLU A 339 -21.47 26.58 1.55
CA GLU A 339 -22.56 26.41 0.61
C GLU A 339 -22.38 27.37 -0.57
N LEU A 340 -22.33 26.83 -1.79
CA LEU A 340 -22.31 27.63 -3.01
C LEU A 340 -23.73 28.12 -3.30
N ARG A 341 -23.85 29.41 -3.62
CA ARG A 341 -25.09 30.00 -4.10
C ARG A 341 -25.13 29.92 -5.63
N ARG A 342 -26.32 30.08 -6.22
CA ARG A 342 -26.51 30.11 -7.68
C ARG A 342 -25.58 31.09 -8.40
N ALA A 343 -25.29 32.24 -7.80
CA ALA A 343 -24.36 33.22 -8.36
C ALA A 343 -22.92 32.68 -8.41
N ASP A 344 -22.49 31.93 -7.39
CA ASP A 344 -21.14 31.37 -7.30
C ASP A 344 -20.94 30.30 -8.39
N HIS A 345 -21.96 29.46 -8.64
CA HIS A 345 -21.93 28.49 -9.75
C HIS A 345 -21.72 29.17 -11.12
N ILE A 346 -22.41 30.29 -11.34
CA ILE A 346 -22.27 31.06 -12.59
C ILE A 346 -20.86 31.63 -12.69
N SER A 347 -20.36 32.30 -11.64
CA SER A 347 -19.00 32.87 -11.65
C SER A 347 -17.93 31.81 -11.87
N ARG A 348 -18.04 30.65 -11.20
CA ARG A 348 -17.12 29.51 -11.37
C ARG A 348 -17.13 29.00 -12.80
N ARG A 349 -18.32 28.83 -13.39
CA ARG A 349 -18.46 28.41 -14.79
C ARG A 349 -17.90 29.43 -15.77
N THR A 350 -18.20 30.72 -15.59
CA THR A 350 -17.68 31.79 -16.44
C THR A 350 -16.16 31.82 -16.43
N PHE A 351 -15.54 31.64 -15.26
CA PHE A 351 -14.09 31.52 -15.18
C PHE A 351 -13.57 30.25 -15.88
N SER A 352 -14.22 29.11 -15.69
CA SER A 352 -13.85 27.86 -16.39
C SER A 352 -13.96 27.99 -17.91
N ASP A 353 -15.03 28.62 -18.41
CA ASP A 353 -15.25 28.86 -19.84
C ASP A 353 -14.14 29.78 -20.40
N TRP A 354 -13.85 30.90 -19.72
CA TRP A 354 -12.77 31.81 -20.09
C TRP A 354 -11.41 31.11 -20.16
N LEU A 355 -11.05 30.30 -19.16
CA LEU A 355 -9.77 29.59 -19.14
C LEU A 355 -9.68 28.60 -20.31
N LEU A 356 -10.76 27.88 -20.61
CA LEU A 356 -10.78 26.89 -21.69
C LEU A 356 -10.67 27.53 -23.07
N GLU A 357 -11.27 28.70 -23.27
CA GLU A 357 -11.10 29.48 -24.50
C GLU A 357 -9.63 29.88 -24.70
N HIS A 358 -8.94 30.31 -23.65
CA HIS A 358 -7.52 30.66 -23.73
C HIS A 358 -6.64 29.43 -23.94
N ARG A 359 -6.98 28.28 -23.33
CA ARG A 359 -6.30 27.00 -23.56
C ARG A 359 -6.45 26.47 -24.99
N GLN A 360 -7.53 26.83 -25.69
CA GLN A 360 -7.70 26.48 -27.11
C GLN A 360 -6.76 27.27 -28.03
N ILE A 361 -6.44 28.50 -27.65
CA ILE A 361 -5.50 29.36 -28.39
C ILE A 361 -4.06 28.97 -28.07
N ASP A 362 -3.78 28.72 -26.79
CA ASP A 362 -2.48 28.28 -26.30
C ASP A 362 -2.63 27.11 -25.33
N ALA A 363 -2.22 25.92 -25.76
CA ALA A 363 -2.30 24.72 -24.95
C ALA A 363 -1.53 24.82 -23.61
N ASN A 364 -0.53 25.71 -23.52
CA ASN A 364 0.27 25.92 -22.32
C ASN A 364 -0.20 27.11 -21.48
N PHE A 365 -1.38 27.69 -21.76
CA PHE A 365 -1.86 28.90 -21.08
C PHE A 365 -1.86 28.78 -19.55
N SER A 366 -2.32 27.66 -19.00
CA SER A 366 -2.37 27.43 -17.56
C SER A 366 -1.00 27.45 -16.88
N SER A 367 0.06 27.11 -17.62
CA SER A 367 1.44 27.21 -17.13
C SER A 367 1.92 28.66 -16.96
N LYS A 368 1.21 29.62 -17.56
CA LYS A 368 1.48 31.06 -17.48
C LYS A 368 0.71 31.74 -16.35
N ILE A 369 -0.11 31.02 -15.59
CA ILE A 369 -0.86 31.58 -14.46
C ILE A 369 -0.07 31.35 -13.16
N MET A 370 0.20 32.44 -12.46
CA MET A 370 0.81 32.47 -11.15
C MET A 370 -0.24 32.65 -10.08
N PHE A 371 -0.45 31.62 -9.27
CA PHE A 371 -1.42 31.62 -8.18
C PHE A 371 -0.75 32.10 -6.90
N SER A 372 -1.46 32.87 -6.08
CA SER A 372 -0.96 33.32 -4.78
C SER A 372 -2.01 33.16 -3.69
N ASP A 373 -1.56 32.91 -2.46
CA ASP A 373 -2.43 32.69 -1.31
C ASP A 373 -1.64 32.79 0.02
N GLU A 374 -2.36 32.86 1.14
CA GLU A 374 -1.81 32.83 2.50
C GLU A 374 -2.28 31.63 3.32
N ALA A 375 -1.35 31.05 4.10
CA ALA A 375 -1.67 30.00 5.06
C ALA A 375 -1.12 30.28 6.46
N HIS A 376 -1.89 29.84 7.46
CA HIS A 376 -1.45 29.79 8.85
C HIS A 376 -0.85 28.42 9.20
N PHE A 377 0.35 28.45 9.77
CA PHE A 377 1.02 27.32 10.42
C PHE A 377 1.04 27.57 11.93
N THR A 378 0.79 26.56 12.76
CA THR A 378 0.77 26.71 14.22
C THR A 378 1.82 25.79 14.82
N LEU A 379 2.54 26.22 15.85
CA LEU A 379 3.65 25.45 16.42
C LEU A 379 3.20 24.07 16.93
N ASN A 380 2.00 23.99 17.48
CA ASN A 380 1.41 22.74 17.98
C ASN A 380 0.88 21.82 16.87
N GLY A 381 0.97 22.24 15.61
CA GLY A 381 0.22 21.71 14.48
C GLY A 381 -1.28 21.91 14.67
N THR A 382 -2.03 22.09 13.58
CA THR A 382 -3.48 21.81 13.66
C THR A 382 -3.62 20.35 14.00
N VAL A 383 -4.01 20.05 15.25
CA VAL A 383 -4.23 18.68 15.72
C VAL A 383 -5.20 18.02 14.76
N ASN A 384 -4.67 17.10 13.95
CA ASN A 384 -5.53 16.14 13.30
C ASN A 384 -6.11 15.27 14.41
N LYS A 385 -7.32 15.61 14.88
CA LYS A 385 -8.05 14.87 15.92
C LYS A 385 -8.22 13.38 15.57
N GLN A 386 -8.00 12.99 14.29
CA GLN A 386 -8.00 11.59 13.87
C GLN A 386 -6.70 10.85 14.23
N ASN A 387 -5.55 11.56 14.31
CA ASN A 387 -4.22 11.01 14.60
C ASN A 387 -3.81 11.14 16.08
N CYS A 388 -4.49 11.95 16.89
CA CYS A 388 -4.31 11.97 18.34
C CYS A 388 -5.10 10.85 19.03
N ARG A 389 -4.62 9.61 18.94
CA ARG A 389 -5.15 8.47 19.70
C ARG A 389 -4.12 8.02 20.72
N ILE A 390 -4.50 8.05 22.01
CA ILE A 390 -3.72 7.45 23.09
C ILE A 390 -4.23 6.03 23.26
N TRP A 391 -3.38 5.03 23.01
CA TRP A 391 -3.70 3.62 23.26
C TRP A 391 -3.18 3.26 24.65
N ALA A 392 -4.07 3.16 25.63
CA ALA A 392 -3.73 2.79 27.00
C ALA A 392 -4.72 1.71 27.50
N ASN A 393 -4.24 0.84 28.40
CA ASN A 393 -5.03 -0.25 28.99
C ASN A 393 -6.05 0.27 30.03
N GLU A 394 -5.88 1.51 30.49
CA GLU A 394 -6.80 2.25 31.36
C GLU A 394 -6.87 3.71 30.89
N ASN A 395 -7.90 4.45 31.29
CA ASN A 395 -8.09 5.85 30.87
C ASN A 395 -6.93 6.72 31.42
N PRO A 396 -6.07 7.29 30.55
CA PRO A 396 -4.88 8.02 30.98
C PRO A 396 -5.20 9.39 31.62
N ARG A 397 -6.47 9.85 31.58
CA ARG A 397 -6.89 11.19 32.02
C ARG A 397 -6.05 12.33 31.43
N GLU A 398 -5.39 12.09 30.29
CA GLU A 398 -4.68 13.14 29.57
C GLU A 398 -5.67 14.08 28.91
N TYR A 399 -5.55 15.35 29.23
CA TYR A 399 -6.10 16.46 28.49
C TYR A 399 -4.93 17.30 27.98
N ARG A 400 -5.00 17.71 26.71
CA ARG A 400 -4.00 18.57 26.11
C ARG A 400 -4.55 19.99 26.12
N GLU A 401 -4.03 20.81 27.03
CA GLU A 401 -4.35 22.24 27.05
C GLU A 401 -3.79 22.86 25.77
N GLN A 402 -4.69 23.41 24.95
CA GLN A 402 -4.30 24.26 23.82
C GLN A 402 -4.41 25.70 24.29
N PRO A 403 -3.35 26.52 24.16
CA PRO A 403 -3.47 27.94 24.43
C PRO A 403 -4.55 28.55 23.53
N MET A 404 -5.37 29.45 24.10
CA MET A 404 -6.46 30.15 23.40
C MET A 404 -5.99 30.88 22.13
N HIS A 405 -4.70 31.27 22.12
CA HIS A 405 -4.02 31.84 20.97
C HIS A 405 -2.72 31.06 20.70
N PRO A 406 -2.76 29.98 19.90
CA PRO A 406 -1.56 29.25 19.57
C PRO A 406 -0.60 30.14 18.76
N GLN A 407 0.68 30.10 19.11
CA GLN A 407 1.73 30.73 18.31
C GLN A 407 1.65 30.21 16.87
N LYS A 408 1.49 31.15 15.93
CA LYS A 408 1.31 30.86 14.52
C LYS A 408 2.30 31.63 13.67
N VAL A 409 2.47 31.18 12.43
CA VAL A 409 3.20 31.83 11.35
C VAL A 409 2.21 32.00 10.20
N THR A 410 2.09 33.21 9.67
CA THR A 410 1.32 33.47 8.45
C THR A 410 2.31 33.55 7.29
N VAL A 411 2.13 32.69 6.29
CA VAL A 411 3.03 32.54 5.16
C VAL A 411 2.28 32.87 3.88
N TRP A 412 2.90 33.65 3.00
CA TRP A 412 2.47 33.88 1.63
C TRP A 412 3.42 33.20 0.65
N CYS A 413 2.87 32.64 -0.41
CA CYS A 413 3.62 32.10 -1.54
C CYS A 413 2.88 32.42 -2.85
N ALA A 414 3.64 32.51 -3.94
CA ALA A 414 3.13 32.45 -5.30
C ALA A 414 3.69 31.21 -6.01
N LEU A 415 2.85 30.46 -6.69
CA LEU A 415 3.19 29.19 -7.35
C LEU A 415 2.75 29.21 -8.81
N TRP A 416 3.64 28.77 -9.69
CA TRP A 416 3.31 28.48 -11.09
C TRP A 416 4.18 27.35 -11.65
N SER A 417 4.03 27.06 -12.95
CA SER A 417 4.74 25.97 -13.63
C SER A 417 6.27 26.01 -13.53
N LYS A 418 6.89 27.19 -13.44
CA LYS A 418 8.37 27.32 -13.41
C LYS A 418 8.94 27.32 -12.00
N GLY A 419 8.13 27.52 -10.96
CA GLY A 419 8.65 27.65 -9.60
C GLY A 419 7.66 28.21 -8.59
N ILE A 420 8.17 28.43 -7.39
CA ILE A 420 7.47 29.09 -6.28
C ILE A 420 8.28 30.33 -5.90
N ILE A 421 7.61 31.48 -5.81
CA ILE A 421 8.13 32.68 -5.14
C ILE A 421 7.59 32.66 -3.71
N GLY A 422 8.49 32.79 -2.74
CA GLY A 422 8.16 32.60 -1.34
C GLY A 422 9.16 31.67 -0.64
N PRO A 423 8.94 31.40 0.65
CA PRO A 423 7.87 31.94 1.49
C PRO A 423 8.15 33.38 1.95
N TYR A 424 7.14 34.25 1.88
CA TYR A 424 7.12 35.50 2.65
C TYR A 424 6.42 35.26 3.99
N ILE A 425 7.02 35.69 5.09
CA ILE A 425 6.46 35.49 6.43
C ILE A 425 6.01 36.84 6.98
N PHE A 426 4.71 36.96 7.30
CA PHE A 426 4.18 38.16 7.92
C PHE A 426 4.49 38.18 9.41
N GLU A 427 5.46 39.00 9.82
CA GLU A 427 5.88 39.15 11.20
C GLU A 427 6.06 40.62 11.64
N ASN A 428 5.97 40.87 12.95
CA ASN A 428 6.36 42.14 13.55
C ASN A 428 7.87 42.14 13.86
N ALA A 429 8.41 43.27 14.33
CA ALA A 429 9.81 43.39 14.76
C ALA A 429 10.21 42.44 15.90
N ALA A 430 9.24 41.85 16.61
CA ALA A 430 9.45 40.86 17.66
C ALA A 430 9.39 39.39 17.14
N GLY A 431 9.12 39.18 15.85
CA GLY A 431 9.05 37.87 15.22
C GLY A 431 7.70 37.14 15.35
N ASP A 432 6.67 37.81 15.89
CA ASP A 432 5.31 37.27 16.02
C ASP A 432 4.52 37.41 14.73
N ALA A 433 3.68 36.41 14.42
CA ALA A 433 2.80 36.50 13.25
C ALA A 433 1.77 37.61 13.38
N VAL A 434 1.63 38.35 12.29
CA VAL A 434 0.68 39.45 12.21
C VAL A 434 -0.43 39.15 11.22
N THR A 435 -1.59 39.78 11.41
CA THR A 435 -2.70 39.73 10.48
C THR A 435 -2.34 40.48 9.20
N VAL A 436 -2.66 39.89 8.05
CA VAL A 436 -2.53 40.52 6.74
C VAL A 436 -3.62 41.57 6.62
N ASN A 437 -3.22 42.84 6.54
CA ASN A 437 -4.09 43.96 6.21
C ASN A 437 -3.68 44.50 4.84
N TYR A 438 -4.40 45.50 4.33
CA TYR A 438 -4.13 46.02 2.99
C TYR A 438 -2.72 46.62 2.86
N GLU A 439 -2.22 47.30 3.91
CA GLU A 439 -0.89 47.94 3.93
C GLU A 439 0.23 46.92 3.90
N ARG A 440 0.15 45.87 4.73
CA ARG A 440 1.16 44.80 4.76
C ARG A 440 1.16 43.98 3.50
N HIS A 441 -0.02 43.74 2.92
CA HIS A 441 -0.11 43.10 1.62
C HIS A 441 0.52 43.99 0.54
N HIS A 442 0.26 45.31 0.57
CA HIS A 442 0.89 46.26 -0.35
C HIS A 442 2.42 46.24 -0.25
N VAL A 443 2.96 46.33 0.97
CA VAL A 443 4.40 46.25 1.26
C VAL A 443 4.99 44.93 0.79
N MET A 444 4.30 43.80 1.03
CA MET A 444 4.76 42.50 0.54
C MET A 444 4.81 42.46 -0.99
N ILE A 445 3.81 43.01 -1.69
CA ILE A 445 3.82 43.09 -3.15
C ILE A 445 4.98 43.97 -3.64
N GLU A 446 5.14 45.17 -3.07
CA GLU A 446 6.11 46.17 -3.50
C GLU A 446 7.56 45.77 -3.20
N ASP A 447 7.83 45.38 -1.96
CA ASP A 447 9.19 45.28 -1.42
C ASP A 447 9.74 43.84 -1.52
N TYR A 448 8.89 42.85 -1.75
CA TYR A 448 9.30 41.43 -1.79
C TYR A 448 8.89 40.70 -3.07
N PHE A 449 7.63 40.77 -3.49
CA PHE A 449 7.15 39.99 -4.62
C PHE A 449 7.65 40.55 -5.96
N LEU A 450 7.36 41.81 -6.26
CA LEU A 450 7.74 42.42 -7.55
C LEU A 450 9.26 42.42 -7.79
N PRO A 451 10.13 42.70 -6.79
CA PRO A 451 11.58 42.63 -6.98
C PRO A 451 12.07 41.23 -7.35
N GLN A 452 11.39 40.17 -6.91
CA GLN A 452 11.76 38.79 -7.29
C GLN A 452 11.40 38.43 -8.73
N LEU A 453 10.60 39.26 -9.40
CA LEU A 453 10.27 39.10 -10.80
C LEU A 453 11.29 39.80 -11.71
N GLU A 454 12.15 40.65 -11.16
CA GLU A 454 13.16 41.37 -11.94
C GLU A 454 14.11 40.37 -12.61
N GLY A 455 14.23 40.47 -13.94
CA GLY A 455 15.05 39.55 -14.74
C GLY A 455 14.35 38.25 -15.15
N MET A 456 13.09 38.03 -14.74
CA MET A 456 12.25 36.96 -15.28
C MET A 456 11.46 37.44 -16.51
N ASP A 457 11.20 36.54 -17.45
CA ASP A 457 10.28 36.80 -18.56
C ASP A 457 8.82 36.69 -18.06
N MET A 458 8.20 37.87 -17.91
CA MET A 458 6.86 38.07 -17.32
C MET A 458 5.86 38.66 -18.33
N ASP A 459 6.25 38.82 -19.60
CA ASP A 459 5.45 39.52 -20.61
C ASP A 459 4.11 38.83 -20.89
N ASP A 460 4.05 37.51 -20.66
CA ASP A 460 2.88 36.68 -20.92
C ASP A 460 2.37 35.95 -19.66
N VAL A 461 2.78 36.41 -18.47
CA VAL A 461 2.38 35.78 -17.20
C VAL A 461 1.17 36.50 -16.61
N TYR A 462 0.20 35.72 -16.14
CA TYR A 462 -0.99 36.18 -15.42
C TYR A 462 -0.77 36.02 -13.92
N PHE A 463 -1.17 37.01 -13.14
CA PHE A 463 -1.12 36.96 -11.68
C PHE A 463 -2.52 36.76 -11.10
N GLN A 464 -2.68 35.71 -10.30
CA GLN A 464 -3.92 35.35 -9.62
C GLN A 464 -3.78 35.56 -8.10
N GLN A 465 -4.80 36.21 -7.53
CA GLN A 465 -5.00 36.32 -6.08
C GLN A 465 -6.49 36.21 -5.74
N ASP A 466 -6.80 35.81 -4.52
CA ASP A 466 -8.18 35.61 -4.10
C ASP A 466 -8.98 36.93 -3.96
N GLY A 467 -10.25 36.79 -3.53
CA GLY A 467 -11.17 37.92 -3.38
C GLY A 467 -11.15 38.61 -2.00
N ALA A 468 -10.13 38.39 -1.17
CA ALA A 468 -10.05 38.99 0.16
C ALA A 468 -10.07 40.53 0.09
N THR A 469 -10.62 41.16 1.13
CA THR A 469 -10.78 42.62 1.18
C THR A 469 -9.44 43.36 1.14
N CYS A 470 -8.37 42.79 1.70
CA CYS A 470 -7.02 43.35 1.61
C CYS A 470 -6.43 43.30 0.18
N HIS A 471 -6.79 42.29 -0.61
CA HIS A 471 -6.26 42.09 -1.97
C HIS A 471 -6.97 42.99 -3.00
N THR A 472 -8.24 43.32 -2.74
CA THR A 472 -9.13 44.01 -3.68
C THR A 472 -9.19 45.54 -3.48
N THR A 473 -8.27 46.11 -2.70
CA THR A 473 -8.15 47.57 -2.59
C THR A 473 -7.68 48.16 -3.91
N ASN A 474 -8.14 49.37 -4.25
CA ASN A 474 -7.76 50.02 -5.51
C ASN A 474 -6.24 50.20 -5.60
N VAL A 475 -5.58 50.49 -4.48
CA VAL A 475 -4.11 50.63 -4.40
C VAL A 475 -3.41 49.33 -4.84
N ASN A 476 -3.81 48.19 -4.29
CA ASN A 476 -3.18 46.90 -4.62
C ASN A 476 -3.50 46.46 -6.05
N ILE A 477 -4.75 46.62 -6.50
CA ILE A 477 -5.14 46.28 -7.87
C ILE A 477 -4.39 47.14 -8.89
N HIS A 478 -4.35 48.47 -8.70
CA HIS A 478 -3.61 49.35 -9.60
C HIS A 478 -2.12 49.07 -9.61
N ARG A 479 -1.54 48.71 -8.47
CA ARG A 479 -0.13 48.36 -8.41
C ARG A 479 0.17 47.09 -9.22
N LEU A 480 -0.63 46.04 -9.05
CA LEU A 480 -0.52 44.82 -9.84
C LEU A 480 -0.77 45.07 -11.33
N GLN A 481 -1.76 45.88 -11.70
CA GLN A 481 -2.02 46.25 -13.09
C GLN A 481 -0.88 47.06 -13.71
N SER A 482 -0.16 47.86 -12.91
CA SER A 482 1.01 48.59 -13.39
C SER A 482 2.15 47.64 -13.81
N SER A 483 2.23 46.45 -13.20
CA SER A 483 3.27 45.45 -13.49
C SER A 483 2.80 44.37 -14.48
N PHE A 484 1.54 43.93 -14.41
CA PHE A 484 0.98 42.82 -15.19
C PHE A 484 0.02 43.29 -16.31
N GLY A 485 -0.26 44.58 -16.41
CA GLY A 485 -1.24 45.12 -17.35
C GLY A 485 -2.63 44.51 -17.14
N ASP A 486 -3.22 44.02 -18.22
CA ASP A 486 -4.54 43.37 -18.21
C ASP A 486 -4.53 41.90 -17.73
N ARG A 487 -3.38 41.41 -17.23
CA ARG A 487 -3.19 40.00 -16.85
C ARG A 487 -3.39 39.73 -15.35
N VAL A 488 -4.28 40.50 -14.70
CA VAL A 488 -4.59 40.33 -13.27
C VAL A 488 -5.91 39.58 -13.10
N ILE A 489 -5.83 38.39 -12.48
CA ILE A 489 -6.96 37.52 -12.14
C ILE A 489 -7.31 37.72 -10.65
N SER A 490 -8.36 38.49 -10.38
CA SER A 490 -8.81 38.78 -9.01
C SER A 490 -10.26 39.24 -9.04
N ARG A 491 -10.93 39.31 -7.89
CA ARG A 491 -12.34 39.75 -7.79
C ARG A 491 -12.59 41.15 -8.39
N ARG A 492 -11.59 42.03 -8.36
CA ARG A 492 -11.62 43.37 -8.98
C ARG A 492 -10.55 43.55 -10.08
N GLY A 493 -9.94 42.44 -10.52
CA GLY A 493 -8.97 42.45 -11.61
C GLY A 493 -9.65 42.48 -12.97
N ASN A 494 -8.84 42.44 -14.03
CA ASN A 494 -9.30 42.37 -15.42
C ASN A 494 -10.05 41.07 -15.68
N VAL A 495 -9.60 39.96 -15.07
CA VAL A 495 -10.27 38.67 -15.13
C VAL A 495 -10.88 38.37 -13.75
N PRO A 496 -12.20 38.25 -13.63
CA PRO A 496 -12.85 38.03 -12.34
C PRO A 496 -12.58 36.63 -11.80
N TRP A 497 -11.86 36.54 -10.68
CA TRP A 497 -11.70 35.27 -9.95
C TRP A 497 -12.99 34.88 -9.23
N PRO A 498 -13.47 33.63 -9.35
CA PRO A 498 -14.72 33.21 -8.71
C PRO A 498 -14.59 33.14 -7.18
N PRO A 499 -15.62 33.56 -6.44
CA PRO A 499 -15.64 33.42 -4.98
C PRO A 499 -15.69 31.94 -4.57
N ILE A 500 -15.23 31.63 -3.35
CA ILE A 500 -15.36 30.29 -2.72
C ILE A 500 -14.86 29.17 -3.65
N SER A 501 -13.65 29.35 -4.20
CA SER A 501 -13.07 28.46 -5.21
C SER A 501 -11.71 27.91 -4.80
N CYS A 502 -11.53 27.63 -3.50
CA CYS A 502 -10.31 27.03 -2.95
C CYS A 502 -9.99 25.66 -3.57
N ASP A 503 -10.99 24.96 -4.10
CA ASP A 503 -10.81 23.70 -4.82
C ASP A 503 -10.21 23.87 -6.23
N LEU A 504 -10.13 25.12 -6.72
CA LEU A 504 -9.46 25.51 -7.98
C LEU A 504 -8.09 26.17 -7.75
N THR A 505 -7.71 26.50 -6.52
CA THR A 505 -6.41 27.14 -6.24
C THR A 505 -5.34 26.09 -5.94
N PRO A 506 -4.22 26.03 -6.71
CA PRO A 506 -3.11 25.10 -6.46
C PRO A 506 -2.50 25.18 -5.06
N LEU A 507 -2.50 26.37 -4.44
CA LEU A 507 -1.99 26.52 -3.08
C LEU A 507 -2.85 25.76 -2.06
N ASP A 508 -4.17 25.85 -2.19
CA ASP A 508 -5.13 25.19 -1.30
C ASP A 508 -5.17 23.67 -1.48
N PHE A 509 -5.35 23.19 -2.72
CA PHE A 509 -5.50 21.74 -2.95
C PHE A 509 -4.18 20.97 -2.89
N PHE A 510 -3.03 21.65 -3.01
CA PHE A 510 -1.72 21.03 -3.03
C PHE A 510 -0.74 21.64 -2.02
N LEU A 511 -0.28 22.88 -2.20
CA LEU A 511 0.91 23.40 -1.51
C LEU A 511 0.76 23.36 0.02
N TRP A 512 -0.34 23.89 0.55
CA TRP A 512 -0.56 23.97 2.00
C TRP A 512 -0.76 22.60 2.63
N GLY A 513 -1.46 21.69 1.96
CA GLY A 513 -1.59 20.30 2.41
C GLY A 513 -0.25 19.57 2.40
N TYR A 514 0.53 19.74 1.34
CA TYR A 514 1.86 19.17 1.19
C TYR A 514 2.80 19.66 2.29
N LEU A 515 2.91 20.98 2.48
CA LEU A 515 3.76 21.59 3.49
C LEU A 515 3.33 21.19 4.89
N LYS A 516 2.04 21.28 5.24
CA LYS A 516 1.54 20.85 6.57
C LYS A 516 1.87 19.39 6.86
N ARG A 517 1.90 18.51 5.85
CA ARG A 517 2.31 17.11 6.06
C ARG A 517 3.80 16.96 6.35
N LYS A 518 4.65 17.80 5.74
CA LYS A 518 6.11 17.69 5.81
C LYS A 518 6.73 18.46 6.97
N VAL A 519 6.33 19.71 7.17
CA VAL A 519 6.97 20.63 8.15
C VAL A 519 6.79 20.17 9.61
N TYR A 520 5.75 19.38 9.90
CA TYR A 520 5.49 18.85 11.24
C TYR A 520 6.06 17.45 11.47
N VAL A 521 6.70 16.80 10.48
CA VAL A 521 7.35 15.48 10.68
C VAL A 521 8.43 15.57 11.76
N ASN A 522 9.21 16.65 11.73
CA ASN A 522 10.30 16.89 12.68
C ASN A 522 9.84 17.49 14.01
N LYS A 523 8.52 17.71 14.20
CA LYS A 523 7.90 18.29 15.40
C LYS A 523 8.65 19.55 15.89
N PRO A 524 8.63 20.66 15.11
CA PRO A 524 9.36 21.87 15.46
C PRO A 524 8.95 22.37 16.85
N ALA A 525 9.95 22.67 17.69
CA ALA A 525 9.76 23.12 19.06
C ALA A 525 9.74 24.66 19.15
N THR A 526 10.23 25.36 18.13
CA THR A 526 10.24 26.82 18.05
C THR A 526 9.65 27.34 16.75
N LEU A 527 9.19 28.60 16.75
CA LEU A 527 8.73 29.28 15.54
C LEU A 527 9.85 29.38 14.49
N GLN A 528 11.10 29.57 14.91
CA GLN A 528 12.23 29.66 13.98
C GLN A 528 12.49 28.33 13.27
N GLU A 529 12.44 27.21 14.00
CA GLU A 529 12.53 25.87 13.39
C GLU A 529 11.39 25.61 12.41
N LEU A 530 10.17 26.03 12.76
CA LEU A 530 9.02 25.91 11.86
C LEU A 530 9.23 26.72 10.57
N LYS A 531 9.73 27.97 10.68
CA LYS A 531 10.07 28.82 9.51
C LYS A 531 11.15 28.17 8.64
N ASN A 532 12.22 27.69 9.26
CA ASN A 532 13.32 27.02 8.54
C ASN A 532 12.82 25.75 7.82
N ASN A 533 11.95 24.97 8.46
CA ASN A 533 11.34 23.79 7.82
C ASN A 533 10.46 24.18 6.62
N ILE A 534 9.67 25.25 6.74
CA ILE A 534 8.83 25.73 5.63
C ILE A 534 9.71 26.14 4.44
N ILE A 535 10.77 26.91 4.68
CA ILE A 535 11.72 27.33 3.64
C ILE A 535 12.39 26.11 2.99
N ALA A 536 12.90 25.17 3.80
CA ALA A 536 13.57 23.98 3.31
C ALA A 536 12.65 23.09 2.46
N GLU A 537 11.40 22.88 2.89
CA GLU A 537 10.44 22.06 2.15
C GLU A 537 9.95 22.74 0.86
N ILE A 538 9.82 24.07 0.83
CA ILE A 538 9.51 24.81 -0.40
C ILE A 538 10.65 24.68 -1.41
N ASN A 539 11.90 24.88 -0.98
CA ASN A 539 13.08 24.77 -1.84
C ASN A 539 13.31 23.34 -2.36
N ALA A 540 12.75 22.33 -1.68
CA ALA A 540 12.84 20.94 -2.09
C ALA A 540 11.76 20.53 -3.12
N ILE A 541 10.80 21.40 -3.47
CA ILE A 541 9.77 21.09 -4.46
C ILE A 541 10.38 21.14 -5.86
N GLU A 542 10.37 20.00 -6.54
CA GLU A 542 10.87 19.90 -7.91
C GLU A 542 9.92 20.54 -8.93
N PRO A 543 10.43 21.15 -10.03
CA PRO A 543 9.60 21.72 -11.09
C PRO A 543 8.64 20.72 -11.74
N THR A 544 9.01 19.44 -11.82
CA THR A 544 8.15 18.35 -12.31
C THR A 544 6.89 18.18 -11.47
N MET A 545 6.99 18.40 -10.15
CA MET A 545 5.84 18.36 -9.25
C MET A 545 4.89 19.52 -9.54
N LEU A 546 5.42 20.71 -9.83
CA LEU A 546 4.63 21.89 -10.17
C LEU A 546 3.90 21.73 -11.51
N GLN A 547 4.54 21.13 -12.51
CA GLN A 547 3.89 20.79 -13.79
C GLN A 547 2.67 19.89 -13.58
N ASN A 548 2.82 18.80 -12.80
CA ASN A 548 1.70 17.91 -12.46
C ASN A 548 0.57 18.63 -11.70
N VAL A 549 0.90 19.63 -10.89
CA VAL A 549 -0.08 20.44 -10.15
C VAL A 549 -0.88 21.33 -11.10
N ILE A 550 -0.22 21.93 -12.11
CA ILE A 550 -0.90 22.73 -13.14
C ILE A 550 -1.76 21.84 -14.05
N GLU A 551 -1.30 20.64 -14.42
CA GLU A 551 -2.13 19.66 -15.13
C GLU A 551 -3.35 19.22 -14.30
N ASN A 552 -3.19 19.08 -12.98
CA ASN A 552 -4.31 18.79 -12.09
C ASN A 552 -5.30 19.96 -12.04
N PHE A 553 -4.81 21.21 -12.02
CA PHE A 553 -5.64 22.41 -12.12
C PHE A 553 -6.48 22.41 -13.40
N ASP A 554 -5.88 22.08 -14.54
CA ASP A 554 -6.59 21.95 -15.82
C ASP A 554 -7.76 20.95 -15.74
N HIS A 555 -7.48 19.74 -15.23
CA HIS A 555 -8.51 18.73 -15.02
C HIS A 555 -9.63 19.22 -14.08
N ARG A 556 -9.26 19.92 -12.99
CA ARG A 556 -10.23 20.49 -12.04
C ARG A 556 -11.13 21.52 -12.70
N VAL A 557 -10.61 22.33 -13.62
CA VAL A 557 -11.41 23.30 -14.37
C VAL A 557 -12.38 22.61 -15.34
N ASP A 558 -11.93 21.54 -16.01
CA ASP A 558 -12.79 20.72 -16.88
C ASP A 558 -13.95 20.07 -16.11
N VAL A 559 -13.69 19.56 -14.90
CA VAL A 559 -14.71 19.01 -14.02
C VAL A 559 -15.62 20.12 -13.47
N CYS A 560 -15.09 21.29 -13.11
CA CYS A 560 -15.88 22.44 -12.68
C CYS A 560 -16.90 22.86 -13.76
N LYS A 561 -16.47 22.93 -15.03
CA LYS A 561 -17.38 23.19 -16.15
C LYS A 561 -18.43 22.09 -16.32
N SER A 562 -18.00 20.82 -16.32
CA SER A 562 -18.87 19.66 -16.51
C SER A 562 -19.94 19.54 -15.41
N SER A 563 -19.58 19.93 -14.19
CA SER A 563 -20.46 19.96 -13.01
C SER A 563 -21.27 21.26 -12.89
N ARG A 564 -21.28 22.11 -13.91
CA ARG A 564 -22.01 23.40 -13.92
C ARG A 564 -21.61 24.34 -12.77
N GLY A 565 -20.34 24.29 -12.36
CA GLY A 565 -19.77 25.14 -11.32
C GLY A 565 -20.01 24.63 -9.90
N GLU A 566 -20.38 23.36 -9.71
CA GLU A 566 -20.46 22.74 -8.39
C GLU A 566 -19.07 22.49 -7.78
N HIS A 567 -19.05 22.13 -6.50
CA HIS A 567 -17.83 21.66 -5.83
C HIS A 567 -17.32 20.38 -6.50
N LEU A 568 -16.01 20.25 -6.61
CA LEU A 568 -15.40 19.06 -7.19
C LEU A 568 -15.62 17.81 -6.30
N SER A 569 -15.98 16.69 -6.92
CA SER A 569 -16.19 15.40 -6.23
C SER A 569 -14.92 14.81 -5.60
N ASP A 570 -13.76 15.25 -6.08
CA ASP A 570 -12.44 14.75 -5.66
C ASP A 570 -11.93 15.39 -4.35
N ILE A 571 -12.77 16.23 -3.70
CA ILE A 571 -12.56 16.67 -2.31
C ILE A 571 -13.00 15.54 -1.35
N ILE A 572 -12.56 14.31 -1.62
CA ILE A 572 -12.69 13.17 -0.71
C ILE A 572 -11.27 12.70 -0.43
N PHE A 573 -10.65 13.27 0.61
CA PHE A 573 -9.37 12.78 1.09
C PHE A 573 -9.55 11.37 1.66
N HIS A 574 -8.87 10.40 1.05
CA HIS A 574 -8.70 9.07 1.61
C HIS A 574 -7.95 9.17 2.94
N THR A 575 -8.54 8.61 4.01
CA THR A 575 -7.87 8.44 5.31
C THR A 575 -6.87 7.31 5.30
#